data_AF-A0A954DXY2-F1
#
_entry.id   AF-A0A954DXY2-F1
#
_cell.length_a   1.000
_cell.length_b   1.000
_cell.length_c   1.000
_cell.angle_alpha   90.00
_cell.angle_beta   90.00
_cell.angle_gamma   90.00
#
_symmetry.space_group_name_H-M   'P 1'
#
loop_
_entity.id
_entity.type
_entity.pdbx_description
1 polymer ?
#
loop_
_entity_poly.entity_id
_entity_poly.type
_entity_poly.pdbx_seq_one_letter_code
_entity_poly.pdbx_strand_id
1 'polypeptide(L)'
;MKQLLIAGLCAAGLFTSCLGPNRAHDSITNWNANLSEQHWVGEVVFIGFHIIPVYQFAYLGDIVIFNTMGYWGENPLKDPGAFPEDFHSKKD
;
A
#
# COMPACT_ATOMS: atom_id res chain seq x y z
N MET A 1 6.47 35.27 -4.71
CA MET A 1 6.13 34.23 -5.71
C MET A 1 7.29 33.32 -6.12
N LYS A 2 8.53 33.81 -6.28
CA LYS A 2 9.69 32.94 -6.65
C LYS A 2 10.04 31.88 -5.59
N GLN A 3 9.89 32.21 -4.30
CA GLN A 3 10.16 31.30 -3.18
C GLN A 3 9.16 30.11 -3.10
N LEU A 4 7.91 30.33 -3.52
CA LEU A 4 6.88 29.28 -3.55
C LEU A 4 7.12 28.28 -4.68
N LEU A 5 7.66 28.73 -5.81
CA LEU A 5 8.04 27.88 -6.94
C LEU A 5 9.23 26.97 -6.58
N ILE A 6 10.21 27.48 -5.84
CA ILE A 6 11.37 26.68 -5.39
C ILE A 6 10.95 25.65 -4.34
N ALA A 7 10.10 26.04 -3.37
CA ALA A 7 9.54 25.11 -2.40
C ALA A 7 8.67 24.03 -3.06
N GLY A 8 7.87 24.39 -4.07
CA GLY A 8 7.08 23.44 -4.85
C GLY A 8 7.92 22.47 -5.69
N LEU A 9 9.07 22.93 -6.22
CA LEU A 9 9.99 22.09 -6.99
C LEU A 9 10.84 21.17 -6.11
N CYS A 10 11.26 21.63 -4.92
CA CYS A 10 11.90 20.79 -3.91
C CYS A 10 10.92 19.76 -3.32
N ALA A 11 9.66 20.12 -3.11
CA ALA A 11 8.62 19.18 -2.75
C ALA A 11 8.39 18.15 -3.88
N ALA A 12 8.33 18.58 -5.14
CA ALA A 12 8.25 17.68 -6.29
C ALA A 12 9.45 16.72 -6.41
N GLY A 13 10.65 17.13 -5.98
CA GLY A 13 11.83 16.27 -5.86
C GLY A 13 11.79 15.27 -4.69
N LEU A 14 10.96 15.52 -3.67
CA LEU A 14 10.64 14.57 -2.59
C LEU A 14 9.47 13.63 -2.96
N PHE A 15 8.71 13.94 -4.02
CA PHE A 15 7.56 13.18 -4.50
C PHE A 15 7.90 12.21 -5.65
N THR A 16 9.14 11.76 -5.79
CA THR A 16 9.47 10.56 -6.59
C THR A 16 9.28 9.27 -5.79
N SER A 17 8.37 9.27 -4.81
CA SER A 17 8.07 8.15 -3.92
C SER A 17 7.31 6.99 -4.57
N CYS A 18 7.03 7.08 -5.88
CA CYS A 18 6.49 5.97 -6.67
C CYS A 18 7.51 4.86 -6.96
N LEU A 19 8.81 5.10 -6.70
CA LEU A 19 9.87 4.13 -6.96
C LEU A 19 10.07 3.22 -5.75
N GLY A 20 9.30 2.13 -5.66
CA GLY A 20 9.47 1.12 -4.62
C GLY A 20 8.26 0.16 -4.53
N PRO A 21 8.44 -1.02 -3.93
CA PRO A 21 7.36 -2.00 -3.74
C PRO A 21 6.35 -1.52 -2.69
N ASN A 22 5.06 -1.81 -2.87
CA ASN A 22 4.00 -1.39 -1.95
C ASN A 22 3.80 -2.43 -0.83
N ARG A 23 4.86 -2.74 -0.08
CA ARG A 23 4.87 -3.87 0.86
C ARG A 23 3.82 -3.75 1.95
N ALA A 24 3.49 -2.55 2.44
CA ALA A 24 2.44 -2.36 3.44
C ALA A 24 1.04 -2.61 2.83
N HIS A 25 0.77 -1.99 1.68
CA HIS A 25 -0.49 -2.16 0.97
C HIS A 25 -0.71 -3.63 0.58
N ASP A 26 0.29 -4.24 -0.04
CA ASP A 26 0.26 -5.63 -0.53
C ASP A 26 0.14 -6.62 0.65
N SER A 27 0.70 -6.30 1.82
CA SER A 27 0.52 -7.12 3.02
C SER A 27 -0.94 -7.14 3.48
N ILE A 28 -1.63 -6.00 3.43
CA ILE A 28 -3.03 -5.89 3.87
C ILE A 28 -3.97 -6.53 2.84
N THR A 29 -3.72 -6.35 1.55
CA THR A 29 -4.52 -7.00 0.50
C THR A 29 -4.34 -8.52 0.52
N ASN A 30 -3.11 -9.02 0.66
CA ASN A 30 -2.84 -10.45 0.81
C ASN A 30 -3.46 -11.03 2.09
N TRP A 31 -3.41 -10.29 3.20
CA TRP A 31 -4.07 -10.69 4.44
C TRP A 31 -5.59 -10.78 4.25
N ASN A 32 -6.22 -9.77 3.63
CA ASN A 32 -7.66 -9.80 3.38
C ASN A 32 -8.06 -10.98 2.49
N ALA A 33 -7.27 -11.23 1.44
CA ALA A 33 -7.50 -12.35 0.54
C ALA A 33 -7.42 -13.72 1.24
N ASN A 34 -6.58 -13.85 2.28
CA ASN A 34 -6.43 -15.07 3.07
C ASN A 34 -7.30 -15.13 4.33
N LEU A 35 -8.11 -14.10 4.60
CA LEU A 35 -8.84 -13.97 5.87
C LEU A 35 -9.89 -15.07 6.07
N SER A 36 -10.53 -15.50 4.99
CA SER A 36 -11.60 -16.52 5.03
C SER A 36 -11.60 -17.40 3.78
N GLU A 37 -12.20 -18.58 3.91
CA GLU A 37 -12.59 -19.46 2.80
C GLU A 37 -13.83 -18.94 2.05
N GLN A 38 -14.62 -18.07 2.70
CA GLN A 38 -15.79 -17.43 2.10
C GLN A 38 -15.38 -16.17 1.32
N HIS A 39 -15.62 -16.17 0.01
CA HIS A 39 -15.24 -15.05 -0.86
C HIS A 39 -15.91 -13.72 -0.46
N TRP A 40 -17.20 -13.75 -0.09
CA TRP A 40 -17.95 -12.55 0.30
C TRP A 40 -17.40 -11.85 1.57
N VAL A 41 -16.72 -12.59 2.46
CA VAL A 41 -16.10 -11.99 3.67
C VAL A 41 -14.98 -11.03 3.27
N GLY A 42 -14.18 -11.41 2.28
CA GLY A 42 -13.12 -10.55 1.74
C GLY A 42 -13.68 -9.26 1.15
N GLU A 43 -14.84 -9.32 0.48
CA GLU A 43 -15.53 -8.15 -0.09
C GLU A 43 -16.07 -7.20 0.99
N VAL A 44 -16.70 -7.74 2.04
CA VAL A 44 -17.18 -6.92 3.16
C VAL A 44 -16.03 -6.17 3.83
N VAL A 45 -14.89 -6.84 4.04
CA VAL A 45 -13.69 -6.19 4.59
C VAL A 45 -13.10 -5.19 3.60
N PHE A 46 -13.08 -5.50 2.30
CA PHE A 46 -12.61 -4.59 1.26
C PHE A 46 -13.39 -3.27 1.27
N ILE A 47 -14.72 -3.33 1.31
CA ILE A 47 -15.59 -2.17 1.41
C ILE A 47 -15.36 -1.42 2.73
N GLY A 48 -15.32 -2.13 3.86
CA GLY A 48 -15.09 -1.53 5.18
C GLY A 48 -13.76 -0.78 5.27
N PHE A 49 -12.71 -1.33 4.68
CA PHE A 49 -11.38 -0.71 4.65
C PHE A 49 -11.29 0.49 3.71
N HIS A 50 -12.12 0.56 2.66
CA HIS A 50 -12.26 1.77 1.87
C HIS A 50 -13.02 2.88 2.59
N ILE A 51 -13.97 2.53 3.47
CA ILE A 51 -14.67 3.50 4.33
C ILE A 51 -13.76 4.04 5.44
N ILE A 52 -12.91 3.19 6.04
CA ILE A 52 -11.97 3.54 7.14
C ILE A 52 -10.53 3.80 6.59
N PRO A 53 -10.43 4.44 5.43
CA PRO A 53 -9.29 4.42 4.47
C PRO A 53 -8.01 3.59 4.80
N VAL A 54 -8.13 2.30 5.15
CA VAL A 54 -7.00 1.47 5.59
C VAL A 54 -6.00 1.24 4.45
N TYR A 55 -6.51 0.87 3.26
CA TYR A 55 -5.67 0.63 2.09
C TYR A 55 -4.94 1.89 1.62
N GLN A 56 -5.60 3.03 1.70
CA GLN A 56 -5.08 4.32 1.30
C GLN A 56 -3.98 4.78 2.24
N PHE A 57 -4.14 4.59 3.56
CA PHE A 57 -3.07 4.89 4.52
C PHE A 57 -1.87 3.95 4.37
N ALA A 58 -2.10 2.67 4.12
CA ALA A 58 -0.99 1.73 3.87
C ALA A 58 -0.22 2.09 2.60
N TYR A 59 -0.93 2.38 1.52
CA TYR A 59 -0.34 2.81 0.25
C TYR A 59 0.42 4.14 0.38
N LEU A 60 -0.18 5.12 1.07
CA LEU A 60 0.49 6.39 1.35
C LEU A 60 1.73 6.19 2.23
N GLY A 61 1.67 5.28 3.20
CA GLY A 61 2.80 4.89 4.04
C GLY A 61 3.94 4.27 3.24
N ASP A 62 3.64 3.40 2.27
CA ASP A 62 4.65 2.86 1.35
C ASP A 62 5.34 3.98 0.59
N ILE A 63 4.55 4.86 -0.04
CA ILE A 63 5.06 6.00 -0.81
C ILE A 63 5.92 6.91 0.08
N VAL A 64 5.40 7.41 1.19
CA VAL A 64 6.06 8.49 1.96
C VAL A 64 7.14 7.98 2.91
N ILE A 65 6.97 6.78 3.47
CA ILE A 65 7.78 6.31 4.60
C ILE A 65 8.62 5.11 4.17
N PHE A 66 7.99 3.99 3.80
CA PHE A 66 8.71 2.72 3.64
C PHE A 66 9.61 2.69 2.41
N ASN A 67 9.17 3.27 1.29
CA ASN A 67 10.00 3.41 0.09
C ASN A 67 11.14 4.41 0.29
N THR A 68 10.90 5.50 1.04
CA THR A 68 11.98 6.44 1.40
C THR A 68 13.01 5.78 2.31
N MET A 69 12.59 4.99 3.30
CA MET A 69 13.51 4.22 4.14
C MET A 69 14.30 3.18 3.33
N GLY A 70 13.63 2.46 2.40
CA GLY A 70 14.29 1.49 1.52
C GLY A 70 15.25 2.13 0.50
N TYR A 71 15.05 3.39 0.13
CA TYR A 71 15.98 4.11 -0.74
C TYR A 71 17.27 4.49 -0.02
N TRP A 72 17.18 4.93 1.24
CA TRP A 72 18.32 5.37 2.06
C TRP A 72 18.90 4.28 2.98
N GLY A 73 18.34 3.07 2.94
CA GLY A 73 18.68 1.99 3.86
C GLY A 73 17.87 0.73 3.58
N GLU A 74 17.47 0.01 4.63
CA GLU A 74 16.65 -1.19 4.51
C GLU A 74 15.17 -0.84 4.68
N ASN A 75 14.32 -1.35 3.77
CA ASN A 75 12.88 -1.30 3.98
C ASN A 75 12.52 -2.29 5.10
N PRO A 76 11.95 -1.84 6.23
CA PRO A 76 11.67 -2.70 7.38
C PRO A 76 10.51 -3.67 7.14
N LEU A 77 9.73 -3.48 6.07
CA LEU A 77 8.66 -4.38 5.68
C LEU A 77 9.21 -5.51 4.82
N LYS A 78 8.79 -6.73 5.12
CA LYS A 78 9.10 -7.90 4.29
C LYS A 78 8.22 -7.89 3.04
N ASP A 79 8.72 -8.52 1.98
CA ASP A 79 7.91 -8.78 0.79
C ASP A 79 6.78 -9.78 1.17
N PRO A 80 5.50 -9.41 1.03
CA PRO A 80 4.37 -10.27 1.36
C PRO A 80 4.11 -11.35 0.29
N GLY A 81 4.85 -11.35 -0.82
CA GLY A 81 4.65 -12.25 -1.94
C GLY A 81 3.49 -11.84 -2.84
N ALA A 82 3.25 -12.66 -3.87
CA ALA A 82 2.16 -12.43 -4.82
C ALA A 82 0.79 -12.54 -4.14
N PHE A 83 -0.19 -11.86 -4.72
CA PHE A 83 -1.59 -11.99 -4.31
C PHE A 83 -2.07 -13.44 -4.45
N PRO A 84 -2.85 -13.98 -3.50
CA PRO A 84 -3.32 -15.37 -3.55
C PRO A 84 -4.10 -15.67 -4.84
N GLU A 85 -3.61 -16.66 -5.62
CA GLU A 85 -4.20 -17.03 -6.91
C GLU A 85 -5.58 -17.68 -6.77
N ASP A 86 -5.85 -18.28 -5.61
CA ASP A 86 -7.09 -18.98 -5.29
C ASP A 86 -8.22 -18.05 -4.81
N PHE A 87 -7.96 -16.75 -4.63
CA PHE A 87 -8.97 -15.82 -4.10
C PHE A 87 -10.29 -15.85 -4.89
N HIS A 88 -10.21 -15.93 -6.22
CA HIS A 88 -11.40 -15.98 -7.10
C HIS A 88 -12.01 -17.38 -7.25
N SER A 89 -11.37 -18.42 -6.71
CA SER A 89 -11.89 -19.79 -6.69
C SER A 89 -12.50 -20.19 -5.34
N LYS A 90 -12.46 -19.29 -4.35
CA LYS A 90 -13.10 -19.46 -3.05
C LYS A 90 -14.61 -19.61 -3.18
N LYS A 91 -15.19 -20.44 -2.30
CA LYS A 91 -16.63 -20.68 -2.27
C LYS A 91 -17.32 -19.54 -1.52
N ASP A 92 -18.60 -19.34 -1.78
CA ASP A 92 -19.44 -18.41 -1.01
C ASP A 92 -20.02 -19.08 0.25
#